data_AF-A0A847IVA0-F1
#
_entry.id   AF-A0A847IVA0-F1
#
_cell.length_a   1.000
_cell.length_b   1.000
_cell.length_c   1.000
_cell.angle_alpha   90.00
_cell.angle_beta   90.00
_cell.angle_gamma   90.00
#
_symmetry.space_group_name_H-M   'P 1'
#
loop_
_entity.id
_entity.type
_entity.pdbx_description
1 polymer ?
#
loop_
_entity_poly.entity_id
_entity_poly.type
_entity_poly.pdbx_seq_one_letter_code
_entity_poly.pdbx_strand_id
1 'polypeptide(L)'
;PDFFEKGYKYKRDKDIYHYLIKVASGQPEERRRGFSHRMVRNIVEIWSVESIQQLRDKIEDILSITRMSYGGQKLPPQVQALKGMIREFEEELVWAFFGMTSNEVHHLHLTFNVDNAANYKQEITTILSKLQQIQPTVISVVLNPEGSGPNVYYKSLQAIAAALIEWGKTKDLSEVRIWGYRNILHKFHPAEVTHIVPVSLNAMGVLNESFTNSYLSQVSASFPNYKLDGKLSDLSKQIWVEQLKSVQFLLGKAFFYQNESPRLRTTHGLLFFNEMNVDEFLLKVKDLKLFIEG
;
A
#
# COMPACT_ATOMS: atom_id res chain seq x y z
N PRO A 1 -4.85 -3.02 30.25
CA PRO A 1 -5.20 -2.24 29.04
C PRO A 1 -5.34 -0.77 29.43
N ASP A 2 -4.58 0.11 28.78
CA ASP A 2 -4.66 1.55 29.00
C ASP A 2 -5.19 2.12 27.68
N PHE A 3 -6.46 2.50 27.70
CA PHE A 3 -7.19 2.99 26.51
C PHE A 3 -7.59 4.45 26.66
N PHE A 4 -7.83 4.95 27.86
CA PHE A 4 -8.44 6.28 28.07
C PHE A 4 -7.45 7.35 28.53
N GLU A 5 -6.23 6.98 28.95
CA GLU A 5 -5.27 7.96 29.49
C GLU A 5 -4.13 8.25 28.52
N LYS A 6 -3.24 7.28 28.30
CA LYS A 6 -2.02 7.47 27.50
C LYS A 6 -1.83 6.34 26.51
N GLY A 7 -2.26 5.14 26.85
CA GLY A 7 -1.97 3.95 26.08
C GLY A 7 -2.58 3.96 24.68
N TYR A 8 -3.63 4.72 24.42
CA TYR A 8 -4.16 4.89 23.06
C TYR A 8 -3.15 5.51 22.08
N LYS A 9 -2.24 6.36 22.58
CA LYS A 9 -1.16 6.95 21.78
C LYS A 9 0.02 6.01 21.59
N TYR A 10 0.39 5.25 22.63
CA TYR A 10 1.69 4.57 22.69
C TYR A 10 1.65 3.05 22.49
N LYS A 11 0.48 2.41 22.48
CA LYS A 11 0.35 0.94 22.43
C LYS A 11 -0.12 0.42 21.07
N ARG A 12 0.10 1.19 20.00
CA ARG A 12 -0.28 0.84 18.62
C ARG A 12 0.44 -0.40 18.10
N ASP A 13 1.76 -0.50 18.28
CA ASP A 13 2.55 -1.68 17.89
C ASP A 13 2.19 -2.93 18.71
N LYS A 14 1.78 -2.75 19.96
CA LYS A 14 1.27 -3.84 20.79
C LYS A 14 -0.01 -4.44 20.18
N ASP A 15 -0.89 -3.61 19.61
CA ASP A 15 -2.11 -4.11 18.98
C ASP A 15 -1.80 -4.90 17.71
N ILE A 16 -0.84 -4.44 16.89
CA ILE A 16 -0.30 -5.17 15.73
C ILE A 16 0.23 -6.55 16.17
N TYR A 17 1.14 -6.56 17.14
CA TYR A 17 1.77 -7.79 17.62
C TYR A 17 0.74 -8.79 18.19
N HIS A 18 -0.20 -8.30 19.00
CA HIS A 18 -1.27 -9.12 19.52
C HIS A 18 -2.15 -9.68 18.40
N TYR A 19 -2.53 -8.87 17.41
CA TYR A 19 -3.32 -9.31 16.27
C TYR A 19 -2.62 -10.41 15.47
N LEU A 20 -1.34 -10.22 15.11
CA LEU A 20 -0.59 -11.16 14.28
C LEU A 20 -0.30 -12.50 14.99
N ILE A 21 -0.09 -12.51 16.31
CA ILE A 21 -0.04 -13.76 17.08
C ILE A 21 -1.35 -14.54 16.92
N LYS A 22 -2.49 -13.84 16.92
CA LYS A 22 -3.80 -14.49 16.81
C LYS A 22 -4.11 -14.98 15.41
N VAL A 23 -3.58 -14.31 14.38
CA VAL A 23 -3.51 -14.84 13.00
C VAL A 23 -2.74 -16.17 13.00
N ALA A 24 -1.51 -16.19 13.53
CA ALA A 24 -0.67 -17.39 13.56
C ALA A 24 -1.29 -18.54 14.37
N SER A 25 -1.95 -18.25 15.49
CA SER A 25 -2.56 -19.26 16.36
C SER A 25 -3.91 -19.78 15.88
N GLY A 26 -4.48 -19.23 14.80
CA GLY A 26 -5.76 -19.66 14.26
C GLY A 26 -6.96 -19.41 15.20
N GLN A 27 -6.96 -18.31 15.96
CA GLN A 27 -8.01 -17.95 16.93
C GLN A 27 -8.83 -16.75 16.44
N PRO A 28 -9.94 -16.94 15.69
CA PRO A 28 -10.72 -15.84 15.10
C PRO A 28 -11.27 -14.82 16.12
N GLU A 29 -11.75 -15.28 17.28
CA GLU A 29 -12.29 -14.40 18.32
C GLU A 29 -11.21 -13.48 18.89
N GLU A 30 -10.05 -14.05 19.20
CA GLU A 30 -8.93 -13.29 19.76
C GLU A 30 -8.31 -12.37 18.69
N ARG A 31 -8.35 -12.76 17.41
CA ARG A 31 -7.97 -11.88 16.29
C ARG A 31 -8.92 -10.68 16.21
N ARG A 32 -10.24 -10.89 16.30
CA ARG A 32 -11.23 -9.80 16.37
C ARG A 32 -10.96 -8.88 17.56
N ARG A 33 -10.69 -9.44 18.73
CA ARG A 33 -10.33 -8.68 19.93
C ARG A 33 -9.10 -7.81 19.72
N GLY A 34 -8.05 -8.35 19.10
CA GLY A 34 -6.84 -7.58 18.75
C GLY A 34 -7.13 -6.40 17.84
N PHE A 35 -7.99 -6.60 16.85
CA PHE A 35 -8.44 -5.52 15.98
C PHE A 35 -9.28 -4.48 16.74
N SER A 36 -10.20 -4.93 17.60
CA SER A 36 -11.02 -4.06 18.45
C SER A 36 -10.19 -3.17 19.36
N HIS A 37 -9.02 -3.62 19.83
CA HIS A 37 -8.12 -2.76 20.61
C HIS A 37 -7.73 -1.51 19.82
N ARG A 38 -7.29 -1.65 18.56
CA ARG A 38 -6.94 -0.50 17.72
C ARG A 38 -8.16 0.38 17.44
N MET A 39 -9.31 -0.23 17.14
CA MET A 39 -10.55 0.51 16.91
C MET A 39 -10.94 1.37 18.12
N VAL A 40 -10.84 0.83 19.34
CA VAL A 40 -11.09 1.59 20.58
C VAL A 40 -10.09 2.73 20.73
N ARG A 41 -8.79 2.51 20.46
CA ARG A 41 -7.79 3.59 20.50
C ARG A 41 -8.12 4.71 19.52
N ASN A 42 -8.49 4.37 18.30
CA ASN A 42 -8.87 5.35 17.28
C ASN A 42 -10.12 6.14 17.71
N ILE A 43 -11.12 5.49 18.30
CA ILE A 43 -12.31 6.18 18.83
C ILE A 43 -11.93 7.12 19.98
N VAL A 44 -11.10 6.67 20.92
CA VAL A 44 -10.62 7.53 22.00
C VAL A 44 -9.87 8.74 21.45
N GLU A 45 -9.03 8.55 20.44
CA GLU A 45 -8.25 9.63 19.84
C GLU A 45 -9.09 10.68 19.12
N ILE A 46 -10.10 10.24 18.36
CA ILE A 46 -10.94 11.15 17.55
C ILE A 46 -11.95 11.91 18.41
N TRP A 47 -12.54 11.26 19.42
CA TRP A 47 -13.63 11.81 20.22
C TRP A 47 -13.25 12.16 21.66
N SER A 48 -11.98 11.99 22.04
CA SER A 48 -11.48 12.23 23.40
C SER A 48 -12.31 11.50 24.46
N VAL A 49 -12.62 10.23 24.21
CA VAL A 49 -13.44 9.41 25.11
C VAL A 49 -12.65 9.05 26.37
N GLU A 50 -13.25 9.26 27.54
CA GLU A 50 -12.57 9.11 28.84
C GLU A 50 -13.08 7.93 29.68
N SER A 51 -14.16 7.27 29.26
CA SER A 51 -14.76 6.17 30.01
C SER A 51 -15.40 5.10 29.13
N ILE A 52 -15.65 3.93 29.74
CA ILE A 52 -16.35 2.81 29.07
C ILE A 52 -17.76 3.21 28.64
N GLN A 53 -18.48 4.00 29.45
CA GLN A 53 -19.84 4.42 29.10
C GLN A 53 -19.82 5.34 27.88
N GLN A 54 -18.97 6.38 27.89
CA GLN A 54 -18.80 7.27 26.74
C GLN A 54 -18.37 6.51 25.47
N LEU A 55 -17.52 5.49 25.62
CA LEU A 55 -17.12 4.64 24.50
C LEU A 55 -18.31 3.89 23.89
N ARG A 56 -19.18 3.31 24.73
CA ARG A 56 -20.39 2.61 24.27
C ARG A 56 -21.33 3.56 23.55
N ASP A 57 -21.60 4.72 24.15
CA ASP A 57 -22.48 5.73 23.55
C ASP A 57 -21.92 6.17 22.18
N LYS A 58 -20.60 6.38 22.09
CA LYS A 58 -19.96 6.76 20.83
C LYS A 58 -20.02 5.66 19.76
N ILE A 59 -19.89 4.40 20.16
CA ILE A 59 -20.03 3.26 19.24
C ILE A 59 -21.46 3.22 18.68
N GLU A 60 -22.48 3.42 19.51
CA GLU A 60 -23.88 3.46 19.05
C GLU A 60 -24.12 4.63 18.08
N ASP A 61 -23.56 5.82 18.35
CA ASP A 61 -23.62 6.96 17.42
C ASP A 61 -23.02 6.61 16.05
N ILE A 62 -21.81 6.01 16.05
CA ILE A 62 -21.12 5.61 14.81
C ILE A 62 -21.94 4.55 14.06
N LEU A 63 -22.51 3.57 14.77
CA LEU A 63 -23.36 2.54 14.17
C LEU A 63 -24.64 3.14 13.57
N SER A 64 -25.27 4.09 14.26
CA SER A 64 -26.44 4.80 13.75
C SER A 64 -26.11 5.54 12.44
N ILE A 65 -25.04 6.33 12.43
CA ILE A 65 -24.58 7.06 11.24
C ILE A 65 -24.31 6.09 10.08
N THR A 66 -23.56 5.02 10.33
CA THR A 66 -23.13 4.10 9.27
C THR A 66 -24.29 3.26 8.73
N ARG A 67 -25.25 2.85 9.55
CA ARG A 67 -26.45 2.11 9.11
C ARG A 67 -27.43 2.98 8.31
N MET A 68 -27.48 4.27 8.59
CA MET A 68 -28.32 5.22 7.85
C MET A 68 -27.65 5.75 6.57
N SER A 69 -26.40 5.39 6.32
CA SER A 69 -25.65 5.87 5.15
C SER A 69 -25.74 4.90 3.97
N TYR A 70 -25.67 5.43 2.74
CA TYR A 70 -25.60 4.63 1.52
C TYR A 70 -24.17 4.59 0.93
N GLY A 71 -23.91 3.62 0.05
CA GLY A 71 -22.62 3.45 -0.62
C GLY A 71 -22.21 4.70 -1.42
N GLY A 72 -21.02 5.24 -1.14
CA GLY A 72 -20.50 6.44 -1.79
C GLY A 72 -20.91 7.77 -1.13
N GLN A 73 -21.76 7.74 -0.10
CA GLN A 73 -22.11 8.93 0.67
C GLN A 73 -20.90 9.51 1.40
N LYS A 74 -20.80 10.85 1.42
CA LYS A 74 -19.81 11.56 2.25
C LYS A 74 -20.26 11.50 3.72
N LEU A 75 -19.50 10.74 4.53
CA LEU A 75 -19.73 10.59 5.97
C LEU A 75 -19.28 11.85 6.74
N PRO A 76 -19.76 12.04 7.99
CA PRO A 76 -19.25 13.09 8.87
C PRO A 76 -17.71 13.02 9.02
N PRO A 77 -17.00 14.15 9.15
CA PRO A 77 -15.53 14.19 9.12
C PRO A 77 -14.85 13.25 10.11
N GLN A 78 -15.36 13.15 11.34
CA GLN A 78 -14.81 12.26 12.37
C GLN A 78 -15.01 10.77 12.05
N VAL A 79 -16.15 10.40 11.45
CA VAL A 79 -16.41 9.03 10.99
C VAL A 79 -15.53 8.69 9.78
N GLN A 80 -15.31 9.67 8.89
CA GLN A 80 -14.37 9.53 7.78
C GLN A 80 -12.92 9.34 8.28
N ALA A 81 -12.51 10.08 9.32
CA ALA A 81 -11.22 9.91 9.97
C ALA A 81 -11.07 8.51 10.57
N LEU A 82 -12.09 8.01 11.28
CA LEU A 82 -12.07 6.64 11.83
C LEU A 82 -11.91 5.60 10.72
N LYS A 83 -12.63 5.74 9.61
CA LYS A 83 -12.47 4.88 8.42
C LYS A 83 -11.04 4.94 7.87
N GLY A 84 -10.44 6.14 7.82
CA GLY A 84 -9.05 6.34 7.42
C GLY A 84 -8.07 5.59 8.34
N MET A 85 -8.17 5.81 9.64
CA MET A 85 -7.31 5.16 10.65
C MET A 85 -7.47 3.64 10.69
N ILE A 86 -8.64 3.11 10.32
CA ILE A 86 -8.84 1.66 10.12
C ILE A 86 -8.00 1.18 8.94
N ARG A 87 -8.07 1.86 7.78
CA ARG A 87 -7.28 1.49 6.59
C ARG A 87 -5.77 1.65 6.82
N GLU A 88 -5.36 2.65 7.58
CA GLU A 88 -3.98 2.80 8.03
C GLU A 88 -3.52 1.60 8.84
N PHE A 89 -4.34 1.13 9.77
CA PHE A 89 -4.03 -0.06 10.55
C PHE A 89 -3.97 -1.33 9.69
N GLU A 90 -4.87 -1.49 8.72
CA GLU A 90 -4.80 -2.59 7.75
C GLU A 90 -3.48 -2.58 6.97
N GLU A 91 -3.00 -1.41 6.56
CA GLU A 91 -1.71 -1.26 5.87
C GLU A 91 -0.52 -1.54 6.82
N GLU A 92 -0.56 -1.03 8.05
CA GLU A 92 0.44 -1.33 9.09
C GLU A 92 0.56 -2.84 9.33
N LEU A 93 -0.57 -3.57 9.35
CA LEU A 93 -0.57 -5.02 9.49
C LEU A 93 0.20 -5.68 8.35
N VAL A 94 0.05 -5.25 7.09
CA VAL A 94 0.81 -5.80 5.96
C VAL A 94 2.31 -5.63 6.15
N TRP A 95 2.76 -4.43 6.50
CA TRP A 95 4.19 -4.18 6.70
C TRP A 95 4.76 -4.93 7.91
N ALA A 96 3.94 -5.15 8.94
CA ALA A 96 4.31 -5.94 10.10
C ALA A 96 4.48 -7.45 9.79
N PHE A 97 3.86 -8.00 8.74
CA PHE A 97 4.20 -9.35 8.25
C PHE A 97 5.69 -9.46 7.85
N PHE A 98 6.30 -8.34 7.46
CA PHE A 98 7.70 -8.24 7.05
C PHE A 98 8.60 -7.67 8.17
N GLY A 99 8.08 -7.55 9.40
CA GLY A 99 8.84 -7.12 10.57
C GLY A 99 9.01 -5.60 10.70
N MET A 100 8.32 -4.81 9.89
CA MET A 100 8.33 -3.34 10.01
C MET A 100 7.47 -2.89 11.20
N THR A 101 7.82 -1.76 11.80
CA THR A 101 7.09 -1.16 12.93
C THR A 101 6.48 0.19 12.55
N SER A 102 5.76 0.81 13.48
CA SER A 102 5.22 2.16 13.30
C SER A 102 6.27 3.25 13.08
N ASN A 103 7.55 2.96 13.35
CA ASN A 103 8.65 3.88 13.07
C ASN A 103 9.06 3.92 11.58
N GLU A 104 8.83 2.84 10.84
CA GLU A 104 9.15 2.74 9.42
C GLU A 104 7.95 3.02 8.52
N VAL A 105 6.72 2.84 9.04
CA VAL A 105 5.48 3.08 8.29
C VAL A 105 4.95 4.48 8.60
N HIS A 106 4.91 5.35 7.57
CA HIS A 106 4.50 6.74 7.74
C HIS A 106 3.25 7.08 6.90
N HIS A 107 2.16 7.40 7.58
CA HIS A 107 0.93 7.89 6.93
C HIS A 107 1.00 9.41 6.77
N LEU A 108 1.31 9.89 5.57
CA LEU A 108 1.52 11.33 5.30
C LEU A 108 0.23 12.14 5.06
N HIS A 109 -0.93 11.46 4.98
CA HIS A 109 -2.25 12.07 4.78
C HIS A 109 -2.33 13.08 3.62
N LEU A 110 -1.58 12.82 2.54
CA LEU A 110 -1.56 13.68 1.35
C LEU A 110 -2.90 13.63 0.62
N THR A 111 -3.39 14.78 0.18
CA THR A 111 -4.69 14.92 -0.48
C THR A 111 -4.59 14.83 -2.00
N PHE A 112 -3.37 15.03 -2.55
CA PHE A 112 -3.08 15.12 -3.97
C PHE A 112 -4.04 16.09 -4.67
N ASN A 113 -4.31 17.23 -4.03
CA ASN A 113 -5.19 18.25 -4.60
C ASN A 113 -4.38 19.28 -5.39
N VAL A 114 -4.00 18.93 -6.63
CA VAL A 114 -3.28 19.81 -7.56
C VAL A 114 -4.06 21.08 -7.94
N ASP A 115 -5.39 21.07 -7.83
CA ASP A 115 -6.22 22.25 -8.12
C ASP A 115 -6.06 23.34 -7.06
N ASN A 116 -5.48 23.00 -5.90
CA ASN A 116 -5.05 23.95 -4.87
C ASN A 116 -3.52 24.00 -4.81
N ALA A 117 -2.93 25.01 -5.47
CA ALA A 117 -1.48 25.18 -5.56
C ALA A 117 -0.78 25.26 -4.19
N ALA A 118 -1.43 25.84 -3.18
CA ALA A 118 -0.86 25.90 -1.82
C ALA A 118 -0.79 24.52 -1.18
N ASN A 119 -1.86 23.72 -1.30
CA ASN A 119 -1.88 22.33 -0.82
C ASN A 119 -0.84 21.48 -1.54
N TYR A 120 -0.76 21.58 -2.86
CA TYR A 120 0.22 20.84 -3.64
C TYR A 120 1.67 21.17 -3.25
N LYS A 121 1.98 22.45 -3.02
CA LYS A 121 3.30 22.88 -2.52
C LYS A 121 3.59 22.32 -1.13
N GLN A 122 2.60 22.27 -0.24
CA GLN A 122 2.74 21.67 1.09
C GLN A 122 3.00 20.17 1.00
N GLU A 123 2.35 19.46 0.08
CA GLU A 123 2.54 18.03 -0.16
C GLU A 123 3.96 17.73 -0.66
N ILE A 124 4.46 18.50 -1.64
CA ILE A 124 5.86 18.39 -2.11
C ILE A 124 6.84 18.60 -0.94
N THR A 125 6.60 19.62 -0.12
CA THR A 125 7.45 19.91 1.05
C THR A 125 7.45 18.76 2.06
N THR A 126 6.29 18.13 2.27
CA THR A 126 6.13 16.98 3.18
C THR A 126 6.90 15.76 2.65
N ILE A 127 6.79 15.47 1.35
CA ILE A 127 7.53 14.37 0.71
C ILE A 127 9.05 14.66 0.75
N LEU A 128 9.47 15.86 0.39
CA LEU A 128 10.87 16.28 0.42
C LEU A 128 11.48 16.11 1.82
N SER A 129 10.76 16.53 2.86
CA SER A 129 11.21 16.35 4.25
C SER A 129 11.46 14.87 4.57
N LYS A 130 10.59 13.96 4.10
CA LYS A 130 10.78 12.51 4.28
C LYS A 130 11.94 11.96 3.48
N LEU A 131 12.14 12.39 2.24
CA LEU A 131 13.30 12.01 1.44
C LEU A 131 14.62 12.45 2.11
N GLN A 132 14.66 13.67 2.65
CA GLN A 132 15.82 14.20 3.36
C GLN A 132 16.07 13.47 4.69
N GLN A 133 15.01 13.08 5.41
CA GLN A 133 15.10 12.32 6.66
C GLN A 133 15.61 10.89 6.41
N ILE A 134 15.05 10.19 5.43
CA ILE A 134 15.32 8.76 5.17
C ILE A 134 16.60 8.59 4.36
N GLN A 135 16.88 9.54 3.45
CA GLN A 135 17.96 9.45 2.46
C GLN A 135 17.96 8.13 1.68
N PRO A 136 16.85 7.76 1.03
CA PRO A 136 16.75 6.47 0.34
C PRO A 136 17.74 6.36 -0.83
N THR A 137 18.27 5.16 -1.04
CA THR A 137 19.00 4.78 -2.27
C THR A 137 18.07 4.19 -3.32
N VAL A 138 16.90 3.69 -2.91
CA VAL A 138 15.87 3.14 -3.79
C VAL A 138 14.51 3.71 -3.41
N ILE A 139 13.75 4.17 -4.40
CA ILE A 139 12.37 4.63 -4.24
C ILE A 139 11.47 3.83 -5.17
N SER A 140 10.55 3.05 -4.60
CA SER A 140 9.56 2.32 -5.40
C SER A 140 8.31 3.17 -5.66
N VAL A 141 7.85 3.22 -6.91
CA VAL A 141 6.68 4.00 -7.32
C VAL A 141 5.78 3.21 -8.26
N VAL A 142 4.48 3.49 -8.22
CA VAL A 142 3.51 2.88 -9.14
C VAL A 142 3.51 3.63 -10.47
N LEU A 143 3.94 2.99 -11.56
CA LEU A 143 3.90 3.52 -12.93
C LEU A 143 2.61 3.08 -13.64
N ASN A 144 1.49 3.74 -13.37
CA ASN A 144 0.25 3.49 -14.12
C ASN A 144 -0.04 4.66 -15.07
N PRO A 145 0.35 4.55 -16.35
CA PRO A 145 0.17 5.60 -17.35
C PRO A 145 -1.28 5.76 -17.84
N GLU A 146 -2.10 4.73 -17.71
CA GLU A 146 -3.43 4.68 -18.31
C GLU A 146 -4.48 5.08 -17.27
N GLY A 147 -5.18 6.19 -17.55
CA GLY A 147 -6.17 6.88 -16.70
C GLY A 147 -7.42 6.09 -16.31
N SER A 148 -7.33 4.77 -16.17
CA SER A 148 -8.37 3.88 -15.65
C SER A 148 -8.35 3.73 -14.12
N GLY A 149 -7.36 4.33 -13.44
CA GLY A 149 -7.31 4.43 -11.98
C GLY A 149 -7.74 5.81 -11.46
N PRO A 150 -8.05 5.95 -10.16
CA PRO A 150 -8.24 7.26 -9.56
C PRO A 150 -7.02 8.15 -9.85
N ASN A 151 -7.28 9.40 -10.26
CA ASN A 151 -6.28 10.44 -10.60
C ASN A 151 -5.14 10.58 -9.55
N VAL A 152 -5.34 10.04 -8.35
CA VAL A 152 -4.39 9.94 -7.24
C VAL A 152 -3.04 9.29 -7.63
N TYR A 153 -3.00 8.21 -8.43
CA TYR A 153 -1.72 7.56 -8.77
C TYR A 153 -0.80 8.48 -9.57
N TYR A 154 -1.37 9.15 -10.58
CA TYR A 154 -0.64 10.07 -11.43
C TYR A 154 -0.19 11.31 -10.65
N LYS A 155 -1.08 11.90 -9.84
CA LYS A 155 -0.74 13.04 -8.99
C LYS A 155 0.33 12.70 -7.93
N SER A 156 0.32 11.47 -7.42
CA SER A 156 1.37 10.98 -6.51
C SER A 156 2.73 10.90 -7.22
N LEU A 157 2.78 10.39 -8.45
CA LEU A 157 4.00 10.39 -9.27
C LEU A 157 4.52 11.82 -9.51
N GLN A 158 3.63 12.76 -9.85
CA GLN A 158 4.01 14.16 -10.04
C GLN A 158 4.57 14.79 -8.76
N ALA A 159 3.94 14.54 -7.60
CA ALA A 159 4.39 15.06 -6.32
C ALA A 159 5.78 14.52 -5.93
N ILE A 160 6.02 13.22 -6.16
CA ILE A 160 7.34 12.59 -5.94
C ILE A 160 8.38 13.17 -6.90
N ALA A 161 8.06 13.31 -8.18
CA ALA A 161 8.96 13.92 -9.17
C ALA A 161 9.34 15.36 -8.78
N ALA A 162 8.36 16.17 -8.38
CA ALA A 162 8.60 17.53 -7.91
C ALA A 162 9.48 17.56 -6.65
N ALA A 163 9.26 16.66 -5.69
CA ALA A 163 10.09 16.55 -4.50
C ALA A 163 11.53 16.12 -4.83
N LEU A 164 11.73 15.21 -5.80
CA LEU A 164 13.06 14.81 -6.27
C LEU A 164 13.81 15.94 -6.96
N ILE A 165 13.13 16.77 -7.76
CA ILE A 165 13.71 17.98 -8.36
C ILE A 165 14.21 18.92 -7.27
N GLU A 166 13.40 19.18 -6.24
CA GLU A 166 13.82 20.04 -5.12
C GLU A 166 14.97 19.41 -4.32
N TRP A 167 14.94 18.10 -4.09
CA TRP A 167 16.01 17.41 -3.38
C TRP A 167 17.33 17.47 -4.13
N GLY A 168 17.29 17.27 -5.45
CA GLY A 168 18.44 17.30 -6.37
C GLY A 168 19.17 18.65 -6.42
N LYS A 169 18.53 19.74 -6.00
CA LYS A 169 19.20 21.05 -5.84
C LYS A 169 20.20 21.07 -4.69
N THR A 170 20.05 20.17 -3.71
CA THR A 170 20.82 20.17 -2.46
C THR A 170 21.64 18.91 -2.24
N LYS A 171 21.36 17.83 -3.00
CA LYS A 171 22.01 16.54 -2.88
C LYS A 171 22.20 15.93 -4.27
N ASP A 172 23.35 15.31 -4.50
CA ASP A 172 23.54 14.47 -5.69
C ASP A 172 22.68 13.21 -5.58
N LEU A 173 21.83 12.99 -6.60
CA LEU A 173 20.91 11.86 -6.67
C LEU A 173 21.33 10.81 -7.72
N SER A 174 22.56 10.90 -8.25
CA SER A 174 23.11 9.97 -9.26
C SER A 174 23.02 8.49 -8.86
N GLU A 175 23.15 8.19 -7.56
CA GLU A 175 23.05 6.83 -7.00
C GLU A 175 21.64 6.43 -6.57
N VAL A 176 20.66 7.34 -6.62
CA VAL A 176 19.27 7.01 -6.28
C VAL A 176 18.62 6.29 -7.46
N ARG A 177 18.04 5.11 -7.18
CA ARG A 177 17.31 4.30 -8.15
C ARG A 177 15.81 4.39 -7.92
N ILE A 178 15.06 4.51 -9.00
CA ILE A 178 13.59 4.51 -8.98
C ILE A 178 13.09 3.18 -9.50
N TRP A 179 12.37 2.43 -8.66
CA TRP A 179 11.73 1.17 -9.04
C TRP A 179 10.27 1.40 -9.39
N GLY A 180 10.00 1.54 -10.68
CA GLY A 180 8.67 1.66 -11.24
C GLY A 180 7.99 0.31 -11.45
N TYR A 181 6.91 0.04 -10.72
CA TYR A 181 6.10 -1.17 -10.88
C TYR A 181 4.68 -0.82 -11.36
N ARG A 182 4.00 -1.76 -12.05
CA ARG A 182 2.58 -1.60 -12.41
C ARG A 182 1.68 -2.28 -11.38
N ASN A 183 0.46 -1.76 -11.21
CA ASN A 183 -0.53 -2.44 -10.37
C ASN A 183 -1.23 -3.57 -11.14
N ILE A 184 -2.19 -4.23 -10.48
CA ILE A 184 -2.97 -5.34 -11.04
C ILE A 184 -3.82 -5.01 -12.29
N LEU A 185 -4.02 -3.72 -12.60
CA LEU A 185 -4.82 -3.30 -13.76
C LEU A 185 -3.98 -3.31 -15.04
N HIS A 186 -2.65 -3.15 -14.92
CA HIS A 186 -1.74 -2.94 -16.04
C HIS A 186 -0.54 -3.88 -15.97
N LYS A 187 -0.11 -4.41 -17.11
CA LYS A 187 0.99 -5.39 -17.17
C LYS A 187 2.10 -4.86 -18.05
N PHE A 188 3.35 -5.07 -17.64
CA PHE A 188 4.49 -4.82 -18.52
C PHE A 188 4.60 -5.93 -19.56
N HIS A 189 4.96 -5.55 -20.78
CA HIS A 189 5.53 -6.50 -21.73
C HIS A 189 6.96 -6.86 -21.29
N PRO A 190 7.45 -8.11 -21.46
CA PRO A 190 8.82 -8.49 -21.08
C PRO A 190 9.92 -7.61 -21.69
N ALA A 191 9.68 -7.03 -22.87
CA ALA A 191 10.62 -6.12 -23.54
C ALA A 191 10.63 -4.69 -22.96
N GLU A 192 9.68 -4.35 -22.09
CA GLU A 192 9.57 -3.01 -21.48
C GLU A 192 10.26 -2.93 -20.12
N VAL A 193 10.79 -4.04 -19.59
CA VAL A 193 11.27 -4.12 -18.20
C VAL A 193 12.78 -4.25 -18.12
N THR A 194 13.39 -3.59 -17.14
CA THR A 194 14.81 -3.78 -16.83
C THR A 194 15.05 -4.95 -15.88
N HIS A 195 14.04 -5.34 -15.08
CA HIS A 195 14.19 -6.40 -14.08
C HIS A 195 13.05 -7.43 -14.12
N ILE A 196 13.45 -8.70 -14.00
CA ILE A 196 12.56 -9.86 -13.86
C ILE A 196 12.95 -10.62 -12.59
N VAL A 197 12.04 -10.72 -11.63
CA VAL A 197 12.26 -11.36 -10.34
C VAL A 197 11.53 -12.69 -10.27
N PRO A 198 12.24 -13.81 -9.99
CA PRO A 198 11.62 -15.09 -9.68
C PRO A 198 10.75 -15.04 -8.43
N VAL A 199 9.50 -15.47 -8.56
CA VAL A 199 8.53 -15.59 -7.45
C VAL A 199 8.25 -17.05 -7.17
N SER A 200 8.45 -17.47 -5.92
CA SER A 200 8.17 -18.84 -5.48
C SER A 200 6.76 -19.00 -4.93
N LEU A 201 6.29 -20.25 -4.81
CA LEU A 201 5.01 -20.54 -4.15
C LEU A 201 4.98 -20.04 -2.70
N ASN A 202 6.12 -20.07 -2.00
CA ASN A 202 6.23 -19.51 -0.65
C ASN A 202 5.95 -18.00 -0.65
N ALA A 203 6.57 -17.25 -1.56
CA ALA A 203 6.32 -15.81 -1.69
C ALA A 203 4.85 -15.50 -2.06
N MET A 204 4.26 -16.31 -2.94
CA MET A 204 2.82 -16.20 -3.27
C MET A 204 1.92 -16.50 -2.07
N GLY A 205 2.30 -17.47 -1.23
CA GLY A 205 1.61 -17.77 0.02
C GLY A 205 1.68 -16.61 1.00
N VAL A 206 2.86 -16.03 1.19
CA VAL A 206 3.05 -14.85 2.05
C VAL A 206 2.21 -13.66 1.57
N LEU A 207 2.21 -13.35 0.26
CA LEU A 207 1.34 -12.30 -0.31
C LEU A 207 -0.14 -12.57 0.00
N ASN A 208 -0.57 -13.82 -0.16
CA ASN A 208 -1.97 -14.18 0.08
C ASN A 208 -2.38 -14.02 1.53
N GLU A 209 -1.56 -14.51 2.44
CA GLU A 209 -1.83 -14.48 3.87
C GLU A 209 -1.77 -13.06 4.42
N SER A 210 -0.80 -12.25 3.99
CA SER A 210 -0.74 -10.85 4.39
C SER A 210 -1.96 -10.08 3.89
N PHE A 211 -2.33 -10.24 2.62
CA PHE A 211 -3.52 -9.58 2.08
C PHE A 211 -4.81 -10.02 2.81
N THR A 212 -4.99 -11.33 2.99
CA THR A 212 -6.20 -11.92 3.58
C THR A 212 -6.40 -11.52 5.02
N ASN A 213 -5.32 -11.46 5.81
CA ASN A 213 -5.40 -11.21 7.23
C ASN A 213 -5.26 -9.73 7.60
N SER A 214 -4.77 -8.87 6.69
CA SER A 214 -4.57 -7.45 6.98
C SER A 214 -5.70 -6.57 6.45
N TYR A 215 -6.19 -6.78 5.22
CA TYR A 215 -7.20 -5.91 4.61
C TYR A 215 -8.64 -6.35 4.91
N LEU A 216 -9.03 -6.43 6.18
CA LEU A 216 -10.34 -6.95 6.61
C LEU A 216 -11.55 -6.25 5.97
N SER A 217 -11.46 -4.93 5.76
CA SER A 217 -12.50 -4.12 5.14
C SER A 217 -12.53 -4.23 3.62
N GLN A 218 -11.47 -4.74 3.00
CA GLN A 218 -11.32 -4.82 1.54
C GLN A 218 -11.32 -6.25 1.00
N VAL A 219 -11.02 -7.26 1.84
CA VAL A 219 -10.85 -8.65 1.41
C VAL A 219 -12.11 -9.25 0.78
N SER A 220 -13.28 -8.74 1.17
CA SER A 220 -14.60 -9.10 0.62
C SER A 220 -15.27 -7.93 -0.10
N ALA A 221 -14.55 -6.83 -0.33
CA ALA A 221 -15.08 -5.72 -1.11
C ALA A 221 -15.09 -6.13 -2.59
N SER A 222 -16.21 -5.89 -3.26
CA SER A 222 -16.30 -6.03 -4.72
C SER A 222 -15.35 -5.02 -5.36
N PHE A 223 -14.25 -5.51 -5.91
CA PHE A 223 -13.40 -4.70 -6.77
C PHE A 223 -13.82 -4.94 -8.21
N PRO A 224 -14.23 -3.90 -8.95
CA PRO A 224 -14.60 -4.05 -10.35
C PRO A 224 -13.32 -4.24 -11.19
N ASN A 225 -12.76 -5.45 -11.17
CA ASN A 225 -11.90 -5.92 -12.25
C ASN A 225 -12.68 -6.98 -13.02
N TYR A 226 -12.90 -6.75 -14.31
CA TYR A 226 -13.64 -7.68 -15.17
C TYR A 226 -13.05 -9.10 -15.20
N LYS A 227 -11.79 -9.27 -14.78
CA LYS A 227 -11.09 -10.57 -14.75
C LYS A 227 -11.37 -11.40 -13.50
N LEU A 228 -11.71 -10.79 -12.37
CA LEU A 228 -11.92 -11.50 -11.12
C LEU A 228 -12.74 -10.67 -10.13
N ASP A 229 -13.86 -11.24 -9.67
CA ASP A 229 -14.58 -10.79 -8.48
C ASP A 229 -14.03 -11.56 -7.27
N GLY A 230 -12.95 -11.05 -6.67
CA GLY A 230 -12.20 -11.75 -5.63
C GLY A 230 -11.01 -10.96 -5.10
N LYS A 231 -10.15 -11.62 -4.31
CA LYS A 231 -9.00 -10.97 -3.67
C LYS A 231 -7.98 -10.49 -4.70
N LEU A 232 -7.47 -9.27 -4.51
CA LEU A 232 -6.43 -8.72 -5.38
C LEU A 232 -5.13 -9.53 -5.34
N SER A 233 -4.84 -10.21 -4.23
CA SER A 233 -3.70 -11.14 -4.11
C SER A 233 -3.80 -12.31 -5.09
N ASP A 234 -5.00 -12.78 -5.42
CA ASP A 234 -5.18 -13.88 -6.38
C ASP A 234 -4.94 -13.39 -7.81
N LEU A 235 -5.40 -12.18 -8.13
CA LEU A 235 -5.10 -11.56 -9.42
C LEU A 235 -3.60 -11.32 -9.59
N SER A 236 -2.88 -10.84 -8.57
CA SER A 236 -1.43 -10.71 -8.61
C SER A 236 -0.72 -12.04 -8.91
N LYS A 237 -1.13 -13.15 -8.27
CA LYS A 237 -0.57 -14.48 -8.57
C LYS A 237 -0.82 -14.89 -10.02
N GLN A 238 -2.03 -14.69 -10.52
CA GLN A 238 -2.37 -15.00 -11.92
C GLN A 238 -1.47 -14.21 -12.89
N ILE A 239 -1.27 -12.92 -12.63
CA ILE A 239 -0.37 -12.06 -13.42
C ILE A 239 1.05 -12.62 -13.41
N TRP A 240 1.59 -12.98 -12.25
CA TRP A 240 2.94 -13.52 -12.16
C TRP A 240 3.10 -14.87 -12.87
N VAL A 241 2.09 -15.74 -12.81
CA VAL A 241 2.08 -17.01 -13.55
C VAL A 241 2.03 -16.76 -15.06
N GLU A 242 1.24 -15.80 -15.52
CA GLU A 242 1.21 -15.41 -16.94
C GLU A 242 2.56 -14.85 -17.41
N GLN A 243 3.17 -13.97 -16.62
CA GLN A 243 4.51 -13.44 -16.90
C GLN A 243 5.56 -14.56 -17.00
N LEU A 244 5.48 -15.57 -16.12
CA LEU A 244 6.32 -16.78 -16.22
C LEU A 244 6.07 -17.55 -17.53
N LYS A 245 4.81 -17.75 -17.93
CA LYS A 245 4.49 -18.45 -19.19
C LYS A 245 5.09 -17.75 -20.40
N SER A 246 5.05 -16.41 -20.44
CA SER A 246 5.65 -15.64 -21.53
C SER A 246 7.16 -15.85 -21.64
N VAL A 247 7.88 -15.89 -20.51
CA VAL A 247 9.33 -16.12 -20.51
C VAL A 247 9.69 -17.58 -20.77
N GLN A 248 8.89 -18.53 -20.25
CA GLN A 248 9.04 -19.96 -20.55
C GLN A 248 8.84 -20.29 -22.03
N PHE A 249 8.00 -19.54 -22.73
CA PHE A 249 7.85 -19.69 -24.18
C PHE A 249 9.17 -19.41 -24.92
N LEU A 250 9.98 -18.47 -24.44
CA LEU A 250 11.27 -18.10 -25.03
C LEU A 250 12.42 -19.00 -24.58
N LEU A 251 12.53 -19.28 -23.28
CA LEU A 251 13.67 -20.00 -22.70
C LEU A 251 13.45 -21.52 -22.56
N GLY A 252 12.22 -21.97 -22.72
CA GLY A 252 11.81 -23.34 -22.43
C GLY A 252 11.62 -23.60 -20.93
N LYS A 253 10.76 -24.56 -20.59
CA LYS A 253 10.50 -24.93 -19.19
C LYS A 253 11.74 -25.53 -18.51
N ALA A 254 12.57 -26.26 -19.25
CA ALA A 254 13.79 -26.93 -18.74
C ALA A 254 14.77 -25.93 -18.12
N PHE A 255 14.86 -24.71 -18.68
CA PHE A 255 15.65 -23.61 -18.12
C PHE A 255 15.31 -23.34 -16.65
N PHE A 256 14.05 -23.52 -16.24
CA PHE A 256 13.61 -23.31 -14.87
C PHE A 256 13.78 -24.56 -14.01
N TYR A 257 13.12 -25.68 -14.34
CA TYR A 257 13.05 -26.83 -13.43
C TYR A 257 14.34 -27.67 -13.38
N GLN A 258 15.24 -27.55 -14.38
CA GLN A 258 16.56 -28.21 -14.39
C GLN A 258 17.71 -27.23 -14.11
N ASN A 259 17.43 -25.96 -13.80
CA ASN A 259 18.47 -24.96 -13.56
C ASN A 259 19.37 -25.38 -12.41
N GLU A 260 20.66 -25.02 -12.43
CA GLU A 260 21.57 -25.24 -11.29
C GLU A 260 21.15 -24.44 -10.06
N SER A 261 20.59 -23.24 -10.26
CA SER A 261 20.12 -22.36 -9.20
C SER A 261 18.82 -22.88 -8.57
N PRO A 262 18.79 -23.22 -7.27
CA PRO A 262 17.57 -23.60 -6.57
C PRO A 262 16.50 -22.50 -6.65
N ARG A 263 16.90 -21.23 -6.63
CA ARG A 263 15.98 -20.08 -6.74
C ARG A 263 15.21 -20.13 -8.06
N LEU A 264 15.89 -20.42 -9.17
CA LEU A 264 15.24 -20.54 -10.48
C LEU A 264 14.36 -21.79 -10.57
N ARG A 265 14.76 -22.92 -9.98
CA ARG A 265 13.90 -24.12 -9.89
C ARG A 265 12.62 -23.88 -9.09
N THR A 266 12.66 -23.01 -8.08
CA THR A 266 11.47 -22.66 -7.28
C THR A 266 10.57 -21.60 -7.91
N THR A 267 10.84 -21.16 -9.14
CA THR A 267 10.06 -20.12 -9.83
C THR A 267 8.70 -20.65 -10.28
N HIS A 268 7.63 -20.08 -9.74
CA HIS A 268 6.24 -20.38 -10.12
C HIS A 268 5.48 -19.14 -10.61
N GLY A 269 6.10 -17.97 -10.52
CA GLY A 269 5.69 -16.75 -11.20
C GLY A 269 6.90 -15.85 -11.42
N LEU A 270 6.73 -14.83 -12.25
CA LEU A 270 7.72 -13.77 -12.43
C LEU A 270 7.10 -12.42 -12.11
N LEU A 271 7.84 -11.56 -11.43
CA LEU A 271 7.46 -10.17 -11.18
C LEU A 271 8.36 -9.27 -12.02
N PHE A 272 7.75 -8.35 -12.77
CA PHE A 272 8.47 -7.40 -13.62
C PHE A 272 8.42 -5.99 -13.04
N PHE A 273 9.52 -5.27 -13.12
CA PHE A 273 9.57 -3.83 -12.81
C PHE A 273 10.67 -3.13 -13.61
N ASN A 274 10.59 -1.80 -13.65
CA ASN A 274 11.59 -0.93 -14.24
C ASN A 274 12.39 -0.23 -13.16
N GLU A 275 13.68 -0.51 -13.11
CA GLU A 275 14.66 0.39 -12.51
C GLU A 275 15.02 1.51 -13.49
N MET A 276 15.01 2.75 -13.00
CA MET A 276 15.41 3.97 -13.68
C MET A 276 16.33 4.78 -12.78
N ASN A 277 17.20 5.61 -13.36
CA ASN A 277 17.79 6.72 -12.61
C ASN A 277 16.77 7.87 -12.43
N VAL A 278 17.13 8.89 -11.64
CA VAL A 278 16.23 10.02 -11.36
C VAL A 278 15.86 10.78 -12.64
N ASP A 279 16.80 11.04 -13.55
CA ASP A 279 16.54 11.80 -14.78
C ASP A 279 15.58 11.06 -15.73
N GLU A 280 15.79 9.75 -15.92
CA GLU A 280 14.90 8.87 -16.69
C GLU A 280 13.49 8.88 -16.11
N PHE A 281 13.36 8.82 -14.78
CA PHE A 281 12.08 8.90 -14.10
C PHE A 281 11.40 10.26 -14.32
N LEU A 282 12.14 11.37 -14.20
CA LEU A 282 11.59 12.72 -14.41
C LEU A 282 11.12 12.92 -15.86
N LEU A 283 11.89 12.43 -16.84
CA LEU A 283 11.48 12.43 -18.25
C LEU A 283 10.19 11.62 -18.44
N LYS A 284 10.11 10.41 -17.84
CA LYS A 284 8.92 9.58 -17.91
C LYS A 284 7.68 10.29 -17.37
N VAL A 285 7.79 10.95 -16.21
CA VAL A 285 6.67 11.69 -15.60
C VAL A 285 6.27 12.89 -16.47
N LYS A 286 7.22 13.58 -17.10
CA LYS A 286 6.95 14.68 -18.03
C LYS A 286 6.19 14.20 -19.28
N ASP A 287 6.58 13.07 -19.86
CA ASP A 287 5.91 12.51 -21.04
C ASP A 287 4.48 12.08 -20.71
N LEU A 288 4.27 11.50 -19.52
CA LEU A 288 2.92 11.16 -19.03
C LEU A 288 2.04 12.39 -18.86
N LYS A 289 2.62 13.52 -18.47
CA LYS A 289 1.90 14.78 -18.35
C LYS A 289 1.37 15.27 -19.69
N LEU A 290 2.23 15.31 -20.69
CA LEU A 290 1.83 15.69 -22.04
C LEU A 290 0.77 14.75 -22.60
N PHE A 291 0.91 13.44 -22.36
CA PHE A 291 -0.08 12.46 -22.82
C PHE A 291 -1.47 12.62 -22.19
N ILE A 292 -1.53 12.96 -20.90
CA ILE A 292 -2.80 13.11 -20.16
C ILE A 292 -3.43 14.49 -20.40
N GLU A 293 -2.62 15.54 -20.54
CA GLU A 293 -3.11 16.92 -20.68
C GLU A 293 -3.43 17.33 -22.13
N GLY A 294 -2.87 16.61 -23.14
CA GLY A 294 -3.16 16.84 -24.56
C GLY A 294 -2.43 18.06 -25.13
#